data_AF-A0A962S7Z7-F1
#
_entry.id   AF-A0A962S7Z7-F1
#
_cell.length_a   1.000
_cell.length_b   1.000
_cell.length_c   1.000
_cell.angle_alpha   90.00
_cell.angle_beta   90.00
_cell.angle_gamma   90.00
#
_symmetry.space_group_name_H-M   'P 1'
#
loop_
_entity.id
_entity.type
_entity.pdbx_description
1 polymer ?
#
loop_
_entity_poly.entity_id
_entity_poly.type
_entity_poly.pdbx_seq_one_letter_code
_entity_poly.pdbx_strand_id
1 'polypeptide(L)'
;MLKLYQSNRTEYLADLLIEITRQPSGDPFAAETVVVPHAGMGRWLSLQIAERTGVCANYRFPLPAGFIWEMFARLLPGLPNQEHYAPAVMQWSLFALLGRIDGEPLFRQVAHYLAEGGE
;
A
#
# COMPACT_ATOMS: atom_id res chain seq x y z
N MET A 1 17.44 14.43 -0.20
CA MET A 1 18.08 14.09 1.09
C MET A 1 17.07 13.35 1.94
N LEU A 2 17.40 12.15 2.43
CA LEU A 2 16.54 11.40 3.35
C LEU A 2 16.81 11.89 4.78
N LYS A 3 15.76 12.33 5.49
CA LYS A 3 15.85 12.74 6.90
C LYS A 3 15.21 11.67 7.78
N LEU A 4 15.90 11.29 8.86
CA LEU A 4 15.40 10.36 9.86
C LEU A 4 15.11 11.13 11.16
N TYR A 5 13.87 11.05 11.62
CA TYR A 5 13.42 11.62 12.88
C TYR A 5 13.04 10.50 13.84
N GLN A 6 13.49 10.56 15.09
CA GLN A 6 13.27 9.53 16.10
C GLN A 6 12.64 10.14 17.35
N SER A 7 11.69 9.42 17.93
CA SER A 7 11.01 9.78 19.17
C SER A 7 10.48 8.50 19.83
N ASN A 8 10.34 8.52 21.15
CA ASN A 8 9.65 7.49 21.92
C ASN A 8 8.12 7.74 22.03
N ARG A 9 7.65 8.88 21.53
CA ARG A 9 6.23 9.26 21.50
C ARG A 9 5.83 9.68 20.10
N THR A 10 4.82 9.00 19.56
CA THR A 10 4.33 9.22 18.19
C THR A 10 3.68 10.59 18.05
N GLU A 11 3.09 11.12 19.11
CA GLU A 11 2.48 12.45 19.18
C GLU A 11 3.49 13.54 18.82
N TYR A 12 4.73 13.44 19.32
CA TYR A 12 5.78 14.40 18.97
C TYR A 12 6.22 14.30 17.51
N LEU A 13 6.18 13.09 16.91
CA LEU A 13 6.44 12.93 15.49
C LEU A 13 5.29 13.49 14.64
N ALA A 14 4.05 13.40 15.12
CA ALA A 14 2.89 14.01 14.46
C ALA A 14 2.96 15.54 14.53
N ASP A 15 3.29 16.12 15.68
CA ASP A 15 3.51 17.56 15.82
C ASP A 15 4.63 18.03 14.86
N LEU A 16 5.74 17.29 14.78
CA LEU A 16 6.82 17.58 13.84
C LEU A 16 6.39 17.47 12.38
N LEU A 17 5.60 16.46 12.01
CA LEU A 17 5.03 16.32 10.67
C LEU A 17 4.18 17.54 10.29
N ILE A 18 3.36 18.04 11.22
CA ILE A 18 2.53 19.24 11.01
C ILE A 18 3.42 20.47 10.78
N GLU A 19 4.48 20.65 11.57
CA GLU A 19 5.41 21.76 11.37
C GLU A 19 6.17 21.67 10.04
N ILE A 20 6.54 20.46 9.60
CA ILE A 20 7.21 20.25 8.30
C ILE A 20 6.26 20.56 7.14
N THR A 21 4.97 20.19 7.27
CA THR A 21 3.96 20.36 6.21
C THR A 21 3.28 21.73 6.21
N ARG A 22 3.57 22.59 7.19
CA ARG A 22 3.05 23.97 7.27
C ARG A 22 3.49 24.88 6.13
N GLN A 23 4.67 24.63 5.55
CA GLN A 23 5.15 25.37 4.39
C GLN A 23 4.86 24.54 3.14
N PRO A 24 3.81 24.87 2.37
CA PRO A 24 3.47 24.10 1.18
C PRO A 24 4.62 24.21 0.17
N SER A 25 5.11 23.07 -0.30
CA SER A 25 6.11 23.02 -1.35
C SER A 25 5.44 22.83 -2.71
N GLY A 26 5.46 23.85 -3.56
CA GLY A 26 5.07 23.74 -4.96
C GLY A 26 3.58 23.96 -5.24
N ASP A 27 2.95 23.02 -5.94
CA ASP A 27 1.57 23.13 -6.46
C ASP A 27 0.52 23.20 -5.32
N PRO A 28 -0.31 24.27 -5.26
CA PRO A 28 -1.35 24.42 -4.24
C PRO A 28 -2.38 23.29 -4.18
N PHE A 29 -2.54 22.51 -5.24
CA PHE A 29 -3.50 21.39 -5.28
C PHE A 29 -2.84 20.03 -5.03
N ALA A 30 -1.51 19.96 -4.94
CA ALA A 30 -0.82 18.73 -4.64
C ALA A 30 -1.20 18.23 -3.24
N ALA A 31 -1.60 16.96 -3.15
CA ALA A 31 -1.94 16.34 -1.90
C ALA A 31 -0.69 16.00 -1.07
N GLU A 32 -0.72 16.34 0.22
CA GLU A 32 0.32 15.95 1.16
C GLU A 32 0.24 14.44 1.41
N THR A 33 1.31 13.71 1.10
CA THR A 33 1.32 12.26 1.16
C THR A 33 2.14 11.76 2.34
N VAL A 34 1.49 11.04 3.25
CA VAL A 34 2.12 10.45 4.44
C VAL A 34 1.93 8.94 4.40
N VAL A 35 2.99 8.21 4.10
CA VAL A 35 2.94 6.74 4.05
C VAL A 35 2.76 6.18 5.46
N VAL A 36 1.74 5.37 5.68
CA VAL A 36 1.39 4.81 6.99
C VAL A 36 1.46 3.29 7.00
N PRO A 37 1.81 2.65 8.12
CA PRO A 37 1.93 1.18 8.18
C PRO A 37 0.57 0.47 8.11
N HIS A 38 -0.51 1.14 8.54
CA HIS A 38 -1.87 0.61 8.53
C HIS A 38 -2.89 1.74 8.51
N ALA A 39 -4.13 1.45 8.10
CA ALA A 39 -5.20 2.43 7.96
C ALA A 39 -5.52 3.19 9.28
N GLY A 40 -5.43 2.49 10.42
CA GLY A 40 -5.65 3.11 11.74
C GLY A 40 -4.70 4.27 12.04
N MET A 41 -3.44 4.21 11.58
CA MET A 41 -2.47 5.29 11.76
C MET A 41 -2.84 6.50 10.89
N GLY A 42 -3.30 6.28 9.66
CA GLY A 42 -3.80 7.35 8.80
C GLY A 42 -5.01 8.06 9.41
N ARG A 43 -5.97 7.29 9.96
CA ARG A 43 -7.11 7.82 10.69
C ARG A 43 -6.67 8.65 11.90
N TRP A 44 -5.78 8.11 12.73
CA TRP A 44 -5.26 8.80 13.91
C TRP A 44 -4.54 10.10 13.54
N LEU A 45 -3.64 10.08 12.54
CA LEU A 45 -2.97 11.29 12.04
C LEU A 45 -3.97 12.32 11.52
N SER A 46 -5.02 11.89 10.79
CA SER A 46 -6.03 12.82 10.29
C SER A 46 -6.73 13.59 11.40
N LEU A 47 -6.99 12.94 12.54
CA LEU A 47 -7.58 13.58 13.72
C LEU A 47 -6.57 14.50 14.39
N GLN A 48 -5.31 14.07 14.58
CA GLN A 48 -4.27 14.91 15.20
C GLN A 48 -3.99 16.18 14.39
N ILE A 49 -3.93 16.07 13.05
CA ILE A 49 -3.79 17.22 12.16
C ILE A 49 -4.99 18.16 12.32
N ALA A 50 -6.22 17.64 12.28
CA ALA A 50 -7.42 18.46 12.41
C ALA A 50 -7.51 19.14 13.79
N GLU A 51 -7.16 18.45 14.87
CA GLU A 51 -7.13 19.01 16.24
C GLU A 51 -6.13 20.17 16.38
N ARG A 52 -5.00 20.12 15.66
CA ARG A 52 -3.93 21.13 15.77
C ARG A 52 -4.04 22.27 14.76
N THR A 53 -4.64 22.02 13.60
CA THR A 53 -4.71 22.99 12.48
C THR A 53 -6.13 23.43 12.14
N GLY A 54 -7.15 22.84 12.78
CA GLY A 54 -8.57 23.10 12.54
C GLY A 54 -9.19 22.20 11.46
N VAL A 55 -8.39 21.67 10.52
CA VAL A 55 -8.86 20.79 9.45
C VAL A 55 -7.75 19.89 8.93
N CYS A 56 -8.06 18.64 8.63
CA CYS A 56 -7.20 17.78 7.82
C CYS A 56 -7.81 17.65 6.42
N ALA A 57 -7.22 18.33 5.44
CA ALA A 57 -7.70 18.37 4.06
C ALA A 57 -6.56 18.11 3.08
N ASN A 58 -6.89 17.46 1.96
CA ASN A 58 -5.94 17.12 0.90
C ASN A 58 -4.72 16.29 1.35
N TYR A 59 -4.88 15.48 2.41
CA TYR A 59 -3.87 14.48 2.80
C TYR A 59 -4.19 13.11 2.20
N ARG A 60 -3.14 12.37 1.83
CA ARG A 60 -3.21 10.96 1.47
C ARG A 60 -2.42 10.11 2.46
N PHE A 61 -3.00 8.98 2.85
CA PHE A 61 -2.38 8.03 3.77
C PHE A 61 -2.22 6.63 3.13
N PRO A 62 -1.40 6.48 2.08
CA PRO A 62 -1.20 5.18 1.43
C PRO A 62 -0.41 4.23 2.33
N LEU A 63 -0.65 2.93 2.14
CA LEU A 63 0.21 1.87 2.68
C LEU A 63 1.53 1.79 1.91
N PRO A 64 2.61 1.22 2.48
CA PRO A 64 3.92 1.24 1.85
C PRO A 64 3.92 0.53 0.49
N ALA A 65 3.29 -0.63 0.38
CA ALA A 65 3.23 -1.39 -0.87
C ALA A 65 2.57 -0.59 -2.00
N GLY A 66 1.42 0.04 -1.72
CA GLY A 66 0.71 0.87 -2.70
C GLY A 66 1.53 2.11 -3.10
N PHE A 67 2.15 2.78 -2.14
CA PHE A 67 2.98 3.95 -2.42
C PHE A 67 4.20 3.62 -3.30
N ILE A 68 4.94 2.56 -2.98
CA ILE A 68 6.08 2.11 -3.80
C ILE A 68 5.63 1.81 -5.23
N TRP A 69 4.45 1.21 -5.37
CA TRP A 69 3.89 0.89 -6.66
C TRP A 69 3.49 2.13 -7.47
N GLU A 70 2.89 3.13 -6.83
CA GLU A 70 2.64 4.45 -7.43
C GLU A 70 3.95 5.11 -7.91
N MET A 71 5.04 4.97 -7.14
CA MET A 71 6.35 5.49 -7.53
C MET A 71 6.90 4.77 -8.76
N PHE A 72 6.84 3.44 -8.80
CA PHE A 72 7.28 2.67 -9.98
C PHE A 72 6.50 3.06 -11.23
N ALA A 73 5.16 3.18 -11.15
CA ALA A 73 4.34 3.57 -12.29
C ALA A 73 4.70 4.96 -12.85
N ARG A 74 5.15 5.89 -11.99
CA ARG A 74 5.58 7.23 -12.39
C ARG A 74 6.99 7.27 -12.96
N LEU A 75 7.89 6.43 -12.45
CA LEU A 75 9.32 6.49 -12.76
C LEU A 75 9.76 5.52 -13.87
N LEU A 76 9.01 4.44 -14.10
CA LEU A 76 9.36 3.38 -15.05
C LEU A 76 8.31 3.28 -16.16
N PRO A 77 8.57 3.83 -17.36
CA PRO A 77 7.65 3.73 -18.48
C PRO A 77 7.50 2.28 -18.95
N GLY A 78 6.28 1.88 -19.32
CA GLY A 78 5.99 0.55 -19.86
C GLY A 78 5.76 -0.54 -18.81
N LEU A 79 5.64 -0.19 -17.53
CA LEU A 79 5.30 -1.18 -16.51
C LEU A 79 3.87 -1.72 -16.75
N PRO A 80 3.66 -3.04 -16.81
CA PRO A 80 2.33 -3.60 -16.99
C PRO A 80 1.42 -3.23 -15.82
N ASN A 81 0.12 -3.01 -16.10
CA ASN A 81 -0.86 -2.66 -15.08
C ASN A 81 -0.87 -3.73 -13.97
N GLN A 82 -0.82 -3.29 -12.71
CA GLN A 82 -0.73 -4.14 -11.51
C GLN A 82 -1.90 -5.09 -11.36
N GLU A 83 -3.02 -4.79 -12.00
CA GLU A 83 -4.22 -5.62 -12.01
C GLU A 83 -3.91 -7.08 -12.36
N HIS A 84 -2.92 -7.37 -13.21
CA HIS A 84 -2.56 -8.75 -13.56
C HIS A 84 -2.12 -9.62 -12.37
N TYR A 85 -1.54 -9.03 -11.33
CA TYR A 85 -1.09 -9.72 -10.12
C TYR A 85 -1.87 -9.30 -8.87
N ALA A 86 -2.95 -8.51 -9.02
CA ALA A 86 -3.83 -8.21 -7.92
C ALA A 86 -4.44 -9.52 -7.38
N PRO A 87 -4.60 -9.71 -6.06
CA PRO A 87 -5.04 -10.98 -5.50
C PRO A 87 -6.31 -11.55 -6.15
N ALA A 88 -7.29 -10.68 -6.46
CA ALA A 88 -8.53 -11.07 -7.12
C ALA A 88 -8.32 -11.63 -8.53
N VAL A 89 -7.38 -11.09 -9.31
CA VAL A 89 -7.04 -11.59 -10.66
C VAL A 89 -6.16 -12.82 -10.55
N MET A 90 -5.18 -12.78 -9.66
CA MET A 90 -4.23 -13.87 -9.44
C MET A 90 -4.96 -15.15 -9.00
N GLN A 91 -6.03 -15.04 -8.22
CA GLN A 91 -6.89 -16.17 -7.84
C GLN A 91 -7.43 -16.92 -9.06
N TRP A 92 -7.95 -16.21 -10.06
CA TRP A 92 -8.47 -16.83 -11.29
C TRP A 92 -7.36 -17.35 -12.19
N SER A 93 -6.27 -16.61 -12.33
CA SER A 93 -5.09 -17.06 -13.08
C SER A 93 -4.54 -18.36 -12.50
N LEU A 94 -4.41 -18.45 -11.17
CA LEU A 94 -3.98 -19.65 -10.48
C LEU A 94 -4.99 -20.78 -10.62
N PHE A 95 -6.29 -20.53 -10.48
CA PHE A 95 -7.32 -21.54 -10.70
C PHE A 95 -7.22 -22.19 -12.09
N ALA A 96 -7.07 -21.36 -13.14
CA ALA A 96 -6.91 -21.84 -14.51
C ALA A 96 -5.61 -22.66 -14.69
N LEU A 97 -4.52 -22.26 -14.03
CA LEU A 97 -3.25 -23.00 -14.04
C LEU A 97 -3.35 -24.33 -13.29
N LEU A 98 -3.98 -24.34 -12.11
CA LEU A 98 -4.19 -25.53 -11.29
C LEU A 98 -4.97 -26.62 -12.05
N GLY A 99 -5.97 -26.23 -12.85
CA GLY A 99 -6.72 -27.16 -13.70
C GLY A 99 -5.92 -27.78 -14.85
N ARG A 100 -4.70 -27.31 -15.10
CA ARG A 100 -3.79 -27.83 -16.14
C ARG A 100 -2.57 -28.56 -15.57
N ILE A 101 -2.49 -28.69 -14.24
CA ILE A 101 -1.40 -29.43 -13.61
C ILE A 101 -1.62 -30.91 -13.86
N ASP A 102 -0.74 -31.53 -14.65
CA ASP A 102 -0.73 -32.97 -14.89
C ASP A 102 0.67 -33.56 -14.67
N GLY A 103 0.72 -34.74 -14.03
CA GLY A 103 1.88 -35.63 -14.04
C GLY A 103 3.19 -35.15 -13.39
N GLU A 104 3.31 -33.90 -12.97
CA GLU A 104 4.54 -33.36 -12.39
C GLU A 104 4.71 -33.74 -10.91
N PRO A 105 5.85 -34.36 -10.52
CA PRO A 105 6.10 -34.76 -9.14
C PRO A 105 6.02 -33.61 -8.13
N LEU A 106 6.37 -32.39 -8.57
CA LEU A 106 6.35 -31.18 -7.74
C LEU A 106 4.95 -30.85 -7.21
N PHE A 107 3.91 -31.12 -8.00
CA PHE A 107 2.54 -30.74 -7.68
C PHE A 107 1.69 -31.89 -7.12
N ARG A 108 2.30 -33.04 -6.80
CA ARG A 108 1.60 -34.26 -6.36
C ARG A 108 0.62 -34.02 -5.20
N GLN A 109 1.03 -33.25 -4.20
CA GLN A 109 0.17 -32.96 -3.03
C GLN A 109 -1.07 -32.17 -3.41
N VAL A 110 -0.91 -31.16 -4.27
CA VAL A 110 -2.02 -30.33 -4.75
C VAL A 110 -2.94 -31.13 -5.65
N ALA A 111 -2.39 -31.93 -6.56
CA ALA A 111 -3.15 -32.82 -7.44
C ALA A 111 -3.99 -33.84 -6.64
N HIS A 112 -3.42 -34.43 -5.59
CA HIS A 112 -4.14 -35.33 -4.69
C HIS A 112 -5.29 -34.63 -3.97
N TYR A 113 -5.03 -33.46 -3.38
CA TYR A 113 -6.06 -32.67 -2.70
C TYR A 113 -7.22 -32.30 -3.64
N LEU A 114 -6.93 -31.90 -4.86
CA LEU A 114 -7.95 -31.55 -5.86
C LEU A 114 -8.75 -32.76 -6.35
N ALA A 115 -8.17 -33.96 -6.34
CA ALA A 115 -8.88 -35.20 -6.72
C ALA A 115 -9.85 -35.69 -5.63
N GLU A 116 -9.55 -35.44 -4.35
CA GLU A 116 -10.39 -35.88 -3.22
C GLU A 116 -11.56 -34.93 -2.92
N GLY A 117 -11.48 -33.65 -3.32
CA GLY A 117 -12.47 -32.62 -2.98
C GLY A 117 -13.64 -32.45 -3.96
N GLY A 118 -13.91 -33.44 -4.81
CA GLY A 118 -14.91 -33.39 -5.89
C GLY A 118 -16.26 -34.07 -5.60
N GLU A 119 -16.67 -34.21 -4.33
CA GLU A 119 -18.05 -34.59 -3.95
C GLU A 119 -18.88 -33.37 -3.52
#